data_AF-A0A540LVK2-F1
#
_entry.id   AF-A0A540LVK2-F1
#
_cell.length_a   1.000
_cell.length_b   1.000
_cell.length_c   1.000
_cell.angle_alpha   90.00
_cell.angle_beta   90.00
_cell.angle_gamma   90.00
#
_symmetry.space_group_name_H-M   'P 1'
#
loop_
_entity.id
_entity.type
_entity.pdbx_description
1 polymer ?
#
loop_
_entity_poly.entity_id
_entity_poly.type
_entity_poly.pdbx_seq_one_letter_code
_entity_poly.pdbx_strand_id
1 'polypeptide(L)'
;MATLSATQLLHLPLPLQTQKSRHAHFPFQFLNPNRRLFSSNDVVSNCGPLQAILNTPLIATDADSEQEPLTLRRICQPHVPDHVIKRMEELGFVVPTPVQRQALPTLFSGRDCILHAQTGSGKTLTYLLLIFSAVNTRRSAVQAIVVVPTRELGMQVTKVARTLAAKPKEGEVEKKSCTVMALLDGGMLTRHKSWLKAEPPTIVVATIGSLCQMLEKQMIKLESMRVLVIDEVDFMFSSKQVASLRKLLTSYSSINSRQTVFASASIPQHRRFLHDCIQQKWTKSDAIHVHVNPVQPMPPCLQHRFVICRKIRRNETLLTLIQSDAPQSAIIFVGEQSEKSKKAGNAPSTTVLIDFLKASYEGYSDILLLEEDMNFNSRAASLSEVRQGGSYLLVSTDIAARGVDLPDTTHIYNLDLPRTAVDYLHRAGRTGRKPFSDKKCSVTNIIMSEERFVLQKYENELMFNCEELIV
;
A
#
# COMPACT_ATOMS: atom_id res chain seq x y z
N MET A 1 -20.00 41.05 -22.28
CA MET A 1 -19.85 42.37 -21.61
C MET A 1 -19.97 42.08 -20.11
N ALA A 2 -19.00 42.29 -19.23
CA ALA A 2 -17.92 43.26 -19.19
C ALA A 2 -16.55 42.63 -18.85
N THR A 3 -15.51 43.36 -19.25
CA THR A 3 -14.07 43.12 -19.14
C THR A 3 -13.46 43.82 -17.92
N LEU A 4 -12.18 43.48 -17.63
CA LEU A 4 -11.16 44.11 -16.75
C LEU A 4 -10.83 43.27 -15.50
N SER A 5 -9.61 43.20 -14.96
CA SER A 5 -8.21 43.23 -15.43
C SER A 5 -7.36 43.32 -14.16
N ALA A 6 -6.37 42.43 -14.03
CA ALA A 6 -5.04 42.55 -13.40
C ALA A 6 -4.82 43.10 -11.97
N THR A 7 -3.80 42.48 -11.37
CA THR A 7 -2.81 43.01 -10.39
C THR A 7 -3.24 43.27 -8.96
N GLN A 8 -2.78 42.41 -8.05
CA GLN A 8 -2.04 42.83 -6.86
C GLN A 8 -1.19 41.68 -6.30
N LEU A 9 0.11 41.80 -6.54
CA LEU A 9 1.19 41.10 -5.85
C LEU A 9 1.26 41.63 -4.41
N LEU A 10 1.27 40.74 -3.41
CA LEU A 10 1.61 41.10 -2.04
C LEU A 10 2.78 40.24 -1.53
N HIS A 11 3.74 40.97 -0.98
CA HIS A 11 5.08 40.59 -0.58
C HIS A 11 5.14 39.57 0.57
N LEU A 12 6.04 38.59 0.41
CA LEU A 12 6.63 37.80 1.50
C LEU A 12 7.69 38.65 2.24
N PRO A 13 7.76 38.63 3.58
CA PRO A 13 8.94 39.11 4.30
C PRO A 13 9.97 37.99 4.48
N LEU A 14 11.22 38.31 4.13
CA LEU A 14 12.43 37.51 4.42
C LEU A 14 12.75 37.50 5.93
N PRO A 15 13.45 36.45 6.43
CA PRO A 15 13.69 36.26 7.85
C PRO A 15 14.86 37.10 8.39
N LEU A 16 14.69 37.57 9.62
CA LEU A 16 15.69 38.28 10.42
C LEU A 16 16.85 37.34 10.85
N GLN A 17 18.07 37.73 10.49
CA GLN A 17 19.31 37.25 11.09
C GLN A 17 19.61 38.04 12.38
N THR A 18 19.81 37.34 13.49
CA THR A 18 20.65 37.70 14.67
C THR A 18 20.56 36.50 15.63
N GLN A 19 21.55 36.00 16.36
CA GLN A 19 22.93 36.39 16.67
C GLN A 19 23.61 35.14 17.27
N LYS A 20 24.94 35.09 17.17
CA LYS A 20 25.84 34.11 17.79
C LYS A 20 25.70 34.09 19.32
N SER A 21 25.74 32.92 19.95
CA SER A 21 26.51 32.73 21.18
C SER A 21 26.94 31.28 21.46
N ARG A 22 28.26 31.12 21.49
CA ARG A 22 29.10 30.40 22.47
C ARG A 22 29.07 28.86 22.55
N HIS A 23 30.23 28.35 22.18
CA HIS A 23 30.86 27.08 22.57
C HIS A 23 30.62 26.66 24.02
N ALA A 24 30.36 25.37 24.21
CA ALA A 24 30.80 24.62 25.38
C ALA A 24 31.15 23.19 24.94
N HIS A 25 32.45 22.90 24.92
CA HIS A 25 33.01 21.55 24.92
C HIS A 25 32.77 20.91 26.29
N PHE A 26 32.30 19.67 26.33
CA PHE A 26 32.71 18.72 27.38
C PHE A 26 32.83 17.30 26.80
N PRO A 27 33.92 16.57 27.08
CA PRO A 27 34.16 15.22 26.60
C PRO A 27 33.68 14.18 27.62
N PHE A 28 33.26 12.99 27.16
CA PHE A 28 33.28 11.80 28.00
C PHE A 28 33.77 10.60 27.20
N GLN A 29 35.03 10.24 27.47
CA GLN A 29 35.59 8.91 27.25
C GLN A 29 35.23 8.04 28.45
N PHE A 30 34.85 6.78 28.20
CA PHE A 30 35.22 5.68 29.08
C PHE A 30 35.71 4.51 28.22
N LEU A 31 37.02 4.31 28.26
CA LEU A 31 37.69 3.04 28.01
C LEU A 31 37.63 2.21 29.31
N ASN A 32 37.53 0.89 29.17
CA ASN A 32 38.40 -0.18 29.72
C ASN A 32 37.63 -1.47 30.13
N PRO A 33 38.30 -2.64 30.28
CA PRO A 33 38.17 -3.73 29.29
C PRO A 33 37.93 -5.14 29.91
N ASN A 34 37.88 -6.15 29.04
CA ASN A 34 38.20 -7.57 29.27
C ASN A 34 37.34 -8.39 30.25
N ARG A 35 36.67 -9.43 29.70
CA ARG A 35 36.77 -10.79 30.26
C ARG A 35 36.90 -11.83 29.16
N ARG A 36 37.89 -12.69 29.39
CA ARG A 36 38.47 -13.71 28.52
C ARG A 36 37.68 -15.02 28.55
N LEU A 37 37.81 -15.76 27.44
CA LEU A 37 38.09 -17.19 27.27
C LEU A 37 37.24 -18.23 28.04
N PHE A 38 36.54 -19.08 27.29
CA PHE A 38 36.79 -20.52 27.30
C PHE A 38 36.76 -21.07 25.87
N SER A 39 37.77 -21.86 25.54
CA SER A 39 38.00 -22.61 24.30
C SER A 39 37.89 -24.11 24.53
N SER A 40 37.94 -24.88 23.43
CA SER A 40 38.08 -26.34 23.26
C SER A 40 36.76 -27.12 23.18
N ASN A 41 36.53 -28.05 22.24
CA ASN A 41 37.32 -28.54 21.11
C ASN A 41 36.38 -29.13 20.04
N ASP A 42 36.89 -29.14 18.80
CA ASP A 42 36.36 -29.67 17.55
C ASP A 42 35.90 -31.14 17.58
N VAL A 43 34.91 -31.50 16.74
CA VAL A 43 35.06 -32.48 15.63
C VAL A 43 34.03 -32.17 14.51
N VAL A 44 34.55 -32.23 13.29
CA VAL A 44 34.03 -31.84 11.97
C VAL A 44 33.09 -32.88 11.34
N SER A 45 32.05 -32.43 10.60
CA SER A 45 31.70 -32.97 9.26
C SER A 45 30.62 -32.16 8.51
N ASN A 46 31.11 -31.37 7.55
CA ASN A 46 30.56 -30.96 6.24
C ASN A 46 29.06 -31.08 5.93
N CYS A 47 28.39 -29.91 5.83
CA CYS A 47 27.76 -29.39 4.60
C CYS A 47 27.07 -28.04 4.89
N GLY A 48 27.74 -26.93 4.62
CA GLY A 48 27.21 -25.56 4.82
C GLY A 48 26.93 -24.85 3.48
N PRO A 49 25.89 -23.99 3.39
CA PRO A 49 25.56 -23.24 2.18
C PRO A 49 26.43 -21.98 2.04
N LEU A 50 26.82 -21.71 0.79
CA LEU A 50 27.67 -20.60 0.33
C LEU A 50 27.13 -19.22 0.76
N GLN A 51 27.92 -18.51 1.57
CA GLN A 51 27.87 -17.06 1.73
C GLN A 51 29.17 -16.44 1.20
N ALA A 52 29.03 -15.24 0.65
CA ALA A 52 30.05 -14.26 0.27
C ALA A 52 30.71 -14.39 -1.12
N ILE A 53 30.27 -13.53 -2.04
CA ILE A 53 31.17 -12.78 -2.91
C ILE A 53 30.85 -11.29 -2.72
N LEU A 54 31.52 -10.68 -1.75
CA LEU A 54 31.74 -9.24 -1.64
C LEU A 54 33.10 -9.11 -0.96
N ASN A 55 34.15 -8.96 -1.77
CA ASN A 55 35.35 -8.14 -1.50
C ASN A 55 36.46 -8.47 -2.51
N THR A 56 36.79 -7.48 -3.34
CA THR A 56 38.14 -7.30 -3.92
C THR A 56 38.26 -5.82 -4.34
N PRO A 57 39.48 -5.26 -4.42
CA PRO A 57 39.93 -4.14 -3.60
C PRO A 57 39.67 -2.77 -4.24
N LEU A 58 39.70 -1.74 -3.39
CA LEU A 58 39.78 -0.33 -3.75
C LEU A 58 40.99 -0.09 -4.65
N ILE A 59 40.76 0.00 -5.96
CA ILE A 59 41.63 0.73 -6.88
C ILE A 59 41.08 2.14 -6.92
N ALA A 60 41.77 3.05 -6.23
CA ALA A 60 41.62 4.47 -6.45
C ALA A 60 41.96 4.76 -7.92
N THR A 61 40.94 5.11 -8.70
CA THR A 61 41.10 5.80 -9.97
C THR A 61 40.17 6.99 -9.93
N ASP A 62 40.78 8.17 -9.88
CA ASP A 62 40.14 9.44 -10.17
C ASP A 62 39.49 9.36 -11.56
N ALA A 63 38.18 9.52 -11.60
CA ALA A 63 37.45 9.95 -12.78
C ALA A 63 36.06 10.45 -12.33
N ASP A 64 35.93 11.78 -12.22
CA ASP A 64 34.66 12.47 -12.30
C ASP A 64 33.98 12.11 -13.63
N SER A 65 33.20 11.04 -13.63
CA SER A 65 32.14 10.85 -14.61
C SER A 65 30.87 11.36 -13.97
N GLU A 66 30.33 12.48 -14.45
CA GLU A 66 28.96 12.91 -14.18
C GLU A 66 28.00 11.77 -14.60
N GLN A 67 27.71 10.84 -13.70
CA GLN A 67 26.71 9.81 -13.92
C GLN A 67 25.35 10.49 -13.88
N GLU A 68 24.80 10.79 -15.06
CA GLU A 68 23.41 11.25 -15.21
C GLU A 68 22.46 10.44 -14.31
N PRO A 69 21.57 11.10 -13.56
CA PRO A 69 20.75 10.44 -12.56
C PRO A 69 19.92 9.30 -13.16
N LEU A 70 19.86 8.16 -12.46
CA LEU A 70 19.10 6.99 -12.89
C LEU A 70 17.60 7.33 -12.91
N THR A 71 17.01 7.47 -14.10
CA THR A 71 15.57 7.75 -14.29
C THR A 71 14.75 6.47 -14.51
N LEU A 72 13.44 6.53 -14.26
CA LEU A 72 12.52 5.43 -14.58
C LEU A 72 12.53 5.13 -16.08
N ARG A 73 12.61 6.16 -16.93
CA ARG A 73 12.74 6.01 -18.39
C ARG A 73 13.91 5.10 -18.74
N ARG A 74 15.11 5.34 -18.20
CA ARG A 74 16.30 4.53 -18.49
C ARG A 74 16.11 3.05 -18.16
N ILE A 75 15.47 2.75 -17.03
CA ILE A 75 15.18 1.36 -16.61
C ILE A 75 14.15 0.71 -17.56
N CYS A 76 13.14 1.48 -18.00
CA CYS A 76 11.99 0.97 -18.74
C CYS A 76 12.18 0.93 -20.27
N GLN A 77 13.00 1.82 -20.84
CA GLN A 77 13.17 2.00 -22.29
C GLN A 77 13.48 0.72 -23.08
N PRO A 78 14.24 -0.28 -22.58
CA PRO A 78 14.48 -1.51 -23.35
C PRO A 78 13.28 -2.47 -23.36
N HIS A 79 12.29 -2.27 -22.49
CA HIS A 79 11.31 -3.30 -22.13
C HIS A 79 9.86 -2.83 -22.29
N VAL A 80 9.59 -1.56 -21.97
CA VAL A 80 8.24 -1.01 -21.89
C VAL A 80 7.97 -0.17 -23.14
N PRO A 81 6.78 -0.27 -23.76
CA PRO A 81 6.43 0.54 -24.92
C PRO A 81 6.55 2.05 -24.65
N ASP A 82 7.13 2.79 -25.60
CA ASP A 82 7.40 4.25 -25.48
C ASP A 82 6.18 5.08 -25.07
N HIS A 83 4.98 4.75 -25.56
CA HIS A 83 3.76 5.49 -25.18
C HIS A 83 3.47 5.39 -23.68
N VAL A 84 3.74 4.24 -23.04
CA VAL A 84 3.57 4.05 -21.60
C VAL A 84 4.63 4.85 -20.84
N ILE A 85 5.87 4.87 -21.33
CA ILE A 85 6.97 5.64 -20.73
C ILE A 85 6.66 7.14 -20.78
N LYS A 86 6.27 7.68 -21.94
CA LYS A 86 5.85 9.08 -22.08
C LYS A 86 4.70 9.40 -21.13
N ARG A 87 3.70 8.53 -21.06
CA ARG A 87 2.54 8.72 -20.17
C ARG A 87 2.92 8.68 -18.69
N MET A 88 3.85 7.82 -18.31
CA MET A 88 4.42 7.77 -16.96
C MET A 88 5.13 9.09 -16.61
N GLU A 89 5.91 9.66 -17.54
CA GLU A 89 6.59 10.96 -17.37
C GLU A 89 5.59 12.11 -17.25
N GLU A 90 4.54 12.14 -18.07
CA GLU A 90 3.45 13.14 -18.00
C GLU A 90 2.71 13.11 -16.65
N LEU A 91 2.64 11.94 -16.01
CA LEU A 91 2.07 11.77 -14.66
C LEU A 91 3.05 12.17 -13.55
N GLY A 92 4.27 12.58 -13.89
CA GLY A 92 5.32 12.99 -12.94
C GLY A 92 6.17 11.83 -12.40
N PHE A 93 6.02 10.61 -12.91
CA PHE A 93 6.82 9.46 -12.49
C PHE A 93 8.18 9.43 -13.20
N VAL A 94 9.08 10.34 -12.81
CA VAL A 94 10.41 10.48 -13.43
C VAL A 94 11.49 9.75 -12.65
N VAL A 95 11.53 9.94 -11.32
CA VAL A 95 12.56 9.40 -10.44
C VAL A 95 12.10 8.05 -9.85
N PRO A 96 12.87 6.96 -9.99
CA PRO A 96 12.48 5.66 -9.46
C PRO A 96 12.53 5.65 -7.94
N THR A 97 11.48 5.14 -7.32
CA THR A 97 11.49 4.81 -5.89
C THR A 97 12.48 3.67 -5.61
N PRO A 98 12.94 3.48 -4.36
CA PRO A 98 13.88 2.40 -4.05
C PRO A 98 13.38 1.00 -4.45
N VAL A 99 12.08 0.72 -4.28
CA VAL A 99 11.49 -0.56 -4.73
C VAL A 99 11.46 -0.68 -6.25
N GLN A 100 11.20 0.39 -6.99
CA GLN A 100 11.25 0.38 -8.46
C GLN A 100 12.68 0.15 -8.95
N ARG A 101 13.67 0.83 -8.35
CA ARG A 101 15.09 0.69 -8.71
C ARG A 101 15.60 -0.74 -8.53
N GLN A 102 15.24 -1.39 -7.42
CA GLN A 102 15.68 -2.75 -7.12
C GLN A 102 14.89 -3.83 -7.86
N ALA A 103 13.57 -3.65 -8.00
CA ALA A 103 12.70 -4.70 -8.54
C ALA A 103 12.63 -4.72 -10.08
N LEU A 104 12.55 -3.57 -10.75
CA LEU A 104 12.31 -3.54 -12.20
C LEU A 104 13.34 -4.34 -13.02
N PRO A 105 14.67 -4.23 -12.76
CA PRO A 105 15.65 -5.05 -13.51
C PRO A 105 15.43 -6.55 -13.34
N THR A 106 15.07 -6.99 -12.13
CA THR A 106 14.76 -8.39 -11.82
C THR A 106 13.46 -8.86 -12.45
N LEU A 107 12.44 -7.99 -12.47
CA LEU A 107 11.16 -8.30 -13.10
C LEU A 107 11.31 -8.42 -14.62
N PHE A 108 12.07 -7.51 -15.25
CA PHE A 108 12.31 -7.57 -16.70
C PHE A 108 13.18 -8.75 -17.13
N SER A 109 13.97 -9.35 -16.21
CA SER A 109 14.67 -10.61 -16.47
C SER A 109 13.76 -11.85 -16.43
N GLY A 110 12.45 -11.70 -16.20
CA GLY A 110 11.46 -12.79 -16.22
C GLY A 110 11.35 -13.61 -14.93
N ARG A 111 12.03 -13.18 -13.84
CA ARG A 111 11.99 -13.88 -12.55
C ARG A 111 10.74 -13.54 -11.76
N ASP A 112 10.23 -14.54 -11.06
CA ASP A 112 9.16 -14.32 -10.08
C ASP A 112 9.67 -13.46 -8.93
N CYS A 113 8.79 -12.66 -8.34
CA CYS A 113 9.23 -11.67 -7.35
C CYS A 113 8.22 -11.45 -6.22
N ILE A 114 8.75 -11.27 -5.02
CA ILE A 114 8.00 -10.76 -3.87
C ILE A 114 8.44 -9.31 -3.65
N LEU A 115 7.53 -8.37 -3.90
CA LEU A 115 7.69 -6.94 -3.69
C LEU A 115 7.22 -6.58 -2.27
N HIS A 116 8.19 -6.44 -1.36
CA HIS A 116 7.94 -6.09 0.03
C HIS A 116 8.51 -4.70 0.32
N ALA A 117 7.61 -3.73 0.40
CA ALA A 117 7.95 -2.33 0.65
C ALA A 117 6.74 -1.59 1.21
N GLN A 118 6.94 -0.59 2.06
CA GLN A 118 5.87 0.18 2.71
C GLN A 118 4.77 0.69 1.77
N THR A 119 3.62 1.09 2.32
CA THR A 119 2.56 1.78 1.58
C THR A 119 3.11 3.07 0.93
N GLY A 120 2.58 3.43 -0.24
CA GLY A 120 3.05 4.61 -0.99
C GLY A 120 4.44 4.47 -1.67
N SER A 121 5.14 3.34 -1.53
CA SER A 121 6.47 3.14 -2.14
C SER A 121 6.47 2.94 -3.66
N GLY A 122 5.31 2.88 -4.33
CA GLY A 122 5.21 2.73 -5.78
C GLY A 122 5.15 1.31 -6.32
N LYS A 123 4.85 0.30 -5.47
CA LYS A 123 4.68 -1.12 -5.87
C LYS A 123 3.72 -1.32 -7.05
N THR A 124 2.60 -0.59 -7.06
CA THR A 124 1.60 -0.65 -8.14
C THR A 124 2.18 -0.29 -9.49
N LEU A 125 2.92 0.82 -9.57
CA LEU A 125 3.58 1.21 -10.83
C LEU A 125 4.62 0.16 -11.24
N THR A 126 5.38 -0.40 -10.28
CA THR A 126 6.39 -1.44 -10.54
C THR A 126 5.82 -2.66 -11.27
N TYR A 127 4.74 -3.27 -10.76
CA TYR A 127 4.17 -4.45 -11.42
C TYR A 127 3.37 -4.11 -12.68
N LEU A 128 2.80 -2.89 -12.78
CA LEU A 128 2.12 -2.46 -14.01
C LEU A 128 3.12 -2.28 -15.16
N LEU A 129 4.31 -1.72 -14.89
CA LEU A 129 5.38 -1.60 -15.88
C LEU A 129 5.85 -2.97 -16.38
N LEU A 130 5.96 -3.97 -15.50
CA LEU A 130 6.18 -5.37 -15.90
C LEU A 130 5.06 -5.90 -16.80
N ILE A 131 3.81 -5.64 -16.45
CA ILE A 131 2.67 -6.07 -17.27
C ILE A 131 2.78 -5.45 -18.67
N PHE A 132 3.04 -4.15 -18.77
CA PHE A 132 3.16 -3.46 -20.05
C PHE A 132 4.36 -3.90 -20.90
N SER A 133 5.47 -4.37 -20.28
CA SER A 133 6.58 -4.96 -21.04
C SER A 133 6.26 -6.36 -21.57
N ALA A 134 5.41 -7.11 -20.86
CA ALA A 134 5.10 -8.49 -21.22
C ALA A 134 3.93 -8.62 -22.22
N VAL A 135 2.92 -7.75 -22.18
CA VAL A 135 1.68 -7.92 -22.97
C VAL A 135 1.84 -7.57 -24.46
N ASN A 136 1.03 -8.19 -25.31
CA ASN A 136 0.98 -7.94 -26.75
C ASN A 136 -0.46 -7.56 -27.14
N THR A 137 -0.68 -6.29 -27.46
CA THR A 137 -2.01 -5.73 -27.75
C THR A 137 -2.63 -6.22 -29.06
N ARG A 138 -1.86 -6.91 -29.91
CA ARG A 138 -2.38 -7.52 -31.15
C ARG A 138 -3.14 -8.82 -30.88
N ARG A 139 -2.94 -9.45 -29.71
CA ARG A 139 -3.63 -10.68 -29.32
C ARG A 139 -4.82 -10.36 -28.42
N SER A 140 -6.02 -10.73 -28.87
CA SER A 140 -7.27 -10.65 -28.09
C SER A 140 -7.35 -11.82 -27.10
N ALA A 141 -6.59 -11.73 -26.01
CA ALA A 141 -6.57 -12.73 -24.94
C ALA A 141 -6.18 -12.08 -23.62
N VAL A 142 -6.61 -12.69 -22.50
CA VAL A 142 -6.16 -12.30 -21.15
C VAL A 142 -4.70 -12.70 -21.01
N GLN A 143 -3.84 -11.70 -20.85
CA GLN A 143 -2.39 -11.87 -20.80
C GLN A 143 -1.79 -11.45 -19.45
N ALA A 144 -2.50 -10.64 -18.68
CA ALA A 144 -2.12 -10.32 -17.31
C ALA A 144 -3.34 -10.27 -16.39
N ILE A 145 -3.17 -10.76 -15.17
CA ILE A 145 -4.16 -10.67 -14.10
C ILE A 145 -3.53 -10.01 -12.88
N VAL A 146 -4.22 -9.01 -12.34
CA VAL A 146 -3.92 -8.43 -11.03
C VAL A 146 -5.05 -8.79 -10.09
N VAL A 147 -4.74 -9.60 -9.07
CA VAL A 147 -5.67 -9.97 -8.01
C VAL A 147 -5.50 -9.01 -6.85
N VAL A 148 -6.61 -8.46 -6.39
CA VAL A 148 -6.68 -7.51 -5.28
C VAL A 148 -7.66 -8.02 -4.21
N PRO A 149 -7.47 -7.64 -2.93
CA PRO A 149 -8.35 -8.03 -1.84
C PRO A 149 -9.70 -7.32 -1.84
N THR A 150 -9.72 -6.05 -2.25
CA THR A 150 -10.90 -5.19 -2.16
C THR A 150 -11.24 -4.59 -3.51
N ARG A 151 -12.52 -4.31 -3.66
CA ARG A 151 -13.05 -3.66 -4.86
C ARG A 151 -12.48 -2.25 -5.05
N GLU A 152 -12.31 -1.52 -3.97
CA GLU A 152 -11.79 -0.15 -3.97
C GLU A 152 -10.35 -0.11 -4.49
N LEU A 153 -9.51 -1.04 -4.03
CA LEU A 153 -8.17 -1.22 -4.56
C LEU A 153 -8.19 -1.62 -6.03
N GLY A 154 -9.09 -2.54 -6.40
CA GLY A 154 -9.26 -2.93 -7.80
C GLY A 154 -9.61 -1.77 -8.71
N MET A 155 -10.49 -0.87 -8.27
CA MET A 155 -10.82 0.36 -9.00
C MET A 155 -9.60 1.27 -9.13
N GLN A 156 -8.82 1.46 -8.06
CA GLN A 156 -7.61 2.27 -8.06
C GLN A 156 -6.56 1.72 -9.05
N VAL A 157 -6.23 0.43 -8.95
CA VAL A 157 -5.27 -0.23 -9.85
C VAL A 157 -5.76 -0.17 -11.29
N THR A 158 -7.06 -0.39 -11.53
CA THR A 158 -7.66 -0.28 -12.87
C THR A 158 -7.51 1.14 -13.43
N LYS A 159 -7.75 2.17 -12.63
CA LYS A 159 -7.60 3.57 -13.04
C LYS A 159 -6.17 3.88 -13.46
N VAL A 160 -5.18 3.44 -12.67
CA VAL A 160 -3.75 3.62 -13.00
C VAL A 160 -3.41 2.87 -14.28
N ALA A 161 -3.79 1.60 -14.39
CA ALA A 161 -3.54 0.78 -15.57
C ALA A 161 -4.17 1.39 -16.84
N ARG A 162 -5.42 1.87 -16.79
CA ARG A 162 -6.06 2.55 -17.92
C ARG A 162 -5.40 3.87 -18.28
N THR A 163 -4.94 4.62 -17.29
CA THR A 163 -4.26 5.90 -17.51
C THR A 163 -2.94 5.70 -18.23
N LEU A 164 -2.19 4.66 -17.87
CA LEU A 164 -0.94 4.25 -18.53
C LEU A 164 -1.17 3.66 -19.93
N ALA A 165 -2.27 2.90 -20.11
CA ALA A 165 -2.65 2.28 -21.38
C ALA A 165 -3.31 3.24 -22.39
N ALA A 166 -3.54 4.51 -22.02
CA ALA A 166 -4.23 5.47 -22.86
C ALA A 166 -3.47 5.71 -24.18
N LYS A 167 -4.21 5.82 -25.29
CA LYS A 167 -3.60 6.10 -26.60
C LYS A 167 -2.95 7.48 -26.62
N PRO A 168 -1.80 7.66 -27.31
CA PRO A 168 -1.25 8.97 -27.57
C PRO A 168 -2.26 9.82 -28.36
N LYS A 169 -2.30 11.12 -28.07
CA LYS A 169 -3.29 12.06 -28.64
C LYS A 169 -3.05 12.40 -30.12
N GLU A 170 -1.90 12.05 -30.70
CA GLU A 170 -1.53 12.48 -32.05
C GLU A 170 -0.85 11.37 -32.87
N GLY A 171 -1.27 11.26 -34.14
CA GLY A 171 -0.44 10.89 -35.29
C GLY A 171 0.03 9.45 -35.49
N GLU A 172 0.07 8.59 -34.46
CA GLU A 172 0.60 7.23 -34.64
C GLU A 172 -0.48 6.21 -35.03
N VAL A 173 -0.21 5.55 -36.17
CA VAL A 173 -0.81 4.34 -36.77
C VAL A 173 -1.66 3.51 -35.82
N GLU A 174 -2.83 3.05 -36.30
CA GLU A 174 -3.84 2.16 -35.69
C GLU A 174 -3.32 0.98 -34.85
N LYS A 175 -2.56 1.23 -33.78
CA LYS A 175 -2.20 0.22 -32.79
C LYS A 175 -3.44 -0.01 -31.94
N LYS A 176 -3.90 -1.26 -31.93
CA LYS A 176 -4.96 -1.72 -31.04
C LYS A 176 -4.56 -1.37 -29.60
N SER A 177 -5.41 -0.63 -28.89
CA SER A 177 -5.14 -0.18 -27.51
C SER A 177 -5.10 -1.37 -26.57
N CYS A 178 -4.20 -1.32 -25.59
CA CYS A 178 -4.20 -2.27 -24.47
C CYS A 178 -5.51 -2.12 -23.69
N THR A 179 -6.34 -3.16 -23.67
CA THR A 179 -7.64 -3.13 -22.99
C THR A 179 -7.51 -3.59 -21.54
N VAL A 180 -8.12 -2.84 -20.62
CA VAL A 180 -8.09 -3.12 -19.18
C VAL A 180 -9.52 -3.27 -18.64
N MET A 181 -9.83 -4.43 -18.09
CA MET A 181 -11.12 -4.75 -17.47
C MET A 181 -10.99 -4.82 -15.95
N ALA A 182 -11.96 -4.24 -15.24
CA ALA A 182 -12.17 -4.45 -13.82
C ALA A 182 -13.23 -5.53 -13.61
N LEU A 183 -12.88 -6.63 -12.95
CA LEU A 183 -13.77 -7.72 -12.58
C LEU A 183 -13.87 -7.79 -11.05
N LEU A 184 -14.72 -6.95 -10.48
CA LEU A 184 -14.79 -6.73 -9.04
C LEU A 184 -16.17 -7.12 -8.50
N ASP A 185 -16.20 -7.55 -7.24
CA ASP A 185 -17.43 -7.99 -6.56
C ASP A 185 -18.53 -6.92 -6.61
N GLY A 186 -19.80 -7.33 -6.69
CA GLY A 186 -20.96 -6.42 -6.77
C GLY A 186 -21.10 -5.64 -8.09
N GLY A 187 -20.23 -5.85 -9.08
CA GLY A 187 -20.39 -5.29 -10.43
C GLY A 187 -21.45 -6.03 -11.27
N MET A 188 -21.88 -5.41 -12.39
CA MET A 188 -22.76 -6.05 -13.37
C MET A 188 -22.02 -7.16 -14.13
N LEU A 189 -21.90 -8.34 -13.51
CA LEU A 189 -21.29 -9.53 -14.10
C LEU A 189 -21.88 -9.85 -15.48
N THR A 190 -23.16 -9.58 -15.71
CA THR A 190 -23.84 -9.83 -16.99
C THR A 190 -23.25 -9.04 -18.17
N ARG A 191 -22.91 -7.76 -17.99
CA ARG A 191 -22.25 -6.94 -19.03
C ARG A 191 -20.80 -7.36 -19.26
N HIS A 192 -20.10 -7.80 -18.21
CA HIS A 192 -18.73 -8.29 -18.35
C HIS A 192 -18.67 -9.61 -19.15
N LYS A 193 -19.69 -10.47 -19.02
CA LYS A 193 -19.77 -11.75 -19.76
C LYS A 193 -19.81 -11.58 -21.28
N SER A 194 -20.61 -10.63 -21.79
CA SER A 194 -20.71 -10.43 -23.24
C SER A 194 -19.41 -9.87 -23.81
N TRP A 195 -18.78 -8.93 -23.10
CA TRP A 195 -17.51 -8.34 -23.53
C TRP A 195 -16.36 -9.37 -23.50
N LEU A 196 -16.24 -10.16 -22.42
CA LEU A 196 -15.23 -11.23 -22.32
C LEU A 196 -15.31 -12.24 -23.47
N LYS A 197 -16.52 -12.57 -23.93
CA LYS A 197 -16.74 -13.51 -25.03
C LYS A 197 -16.45 -12.91 -26.41
N ALA A 198 -16.79 -11.64 -26.62
CA ALA A 198 -16.62 -10.98 -27.91
C ALA A 198 -15.18 -10.51 -28.13
N GLU A 199 -14.57 -9.88 -27.12
CA GLU A 199 -13.23 -9.32 -27.20
C GLU A 199 -12.54 -9.40 -25.83
N PRO A 200 -11.80 -10.49 -25.56
CA PRO A 200 -11.10 -10.66 -24.29
C PRO A 200 -10.14 -9.49 -24.00
N PRO A 201 -10.18 -8.90 -22.79
CA PRO A 201 -9.29 -7.81 -22.43
C PRO A 201 -7.85 -8.31 -22.28
N THR A 202 -6.87 -7.45 -22.58
CA THR A 202 -5.44 -7.79 -22.40
C THR A 202 -5.08 -7.93 -20.92
N ILE A 203 -5.59 -7.02 -20.08
CA ILE A 203 -5.33 -6.96 -18.64
C ILE A 203 -6.66 -7.08 -17.88
N VAL A 204 -6.71 -7.94 -16.87
CA VAL A 204 -7.83 -8.05 -15.94
C VAL A 204 -7.37 -7.69 -14.53
N VAL A 205 -8.02 -6.72 -13.90
CA VAL A 205 -7.87 -6.45 -12.47
C VAL A 205 -9.11 -7.00 -11.76
N ALA A 206 -8.93 -7.92 -10.81
CA ALA A 206 -10.05 -8.64 -10.24
C ALA A 206 -9.96 -8.86 -8.73
N THR A 207 -11.12 -8.88 -8.06
CA THR A 207 -11.22 -9.51 -6.75
C THR A 207 -11.19 -11.03 -6.91
N ILE A 208 -10.58 -11.75 -5.97
CA ILE A 208 -10.40 -13.20 -6.07
C ILE A 208 -11.74 -13.95 -6.20
N GLY A 209 -12.78 -13.51 -5.48
CA GLY A 209 -14.13 -14.09 -5.56
C GLY A 209 -14.72 -14.02 -6.97
N SER A 210 -14.78 -12.82 -7.55
CA SER A 210 -15.25 -12.61 -8.91
C SER A 210 -14.41 -13.34 -9.97
N LEU A 211 -13.08 -13.37 -9.80
CA LEU A 211 -12.19 -14.11 -10.71
C LEU A 211 -12.47 -15.61 -10.67
N CYS A 212 -12.48 -16.23 -9.49
CA CYS A 212 -12.77 -17.64 -9.34
C CYS A 212 -14.15 -18.00 -9.91
N GLN A 213 -15.16 -17.17 -9.69
CA GLN A 213 -16.49 -17.39 -10.26
C GLN A 213 -16.47 -17.40 -11.80
N MET A 214 -15.70 -16.53 -12.44
CA MET A 214 -15.56 -16.51 -13.90
C MET A 214 -14.77 -17.71 -14.43
N LEU A 215 -13.75 -18.16 -13.69
CA LEU A 215 -12.97 -19.35 -14.04
C LEU A 215 -13.80 -20.64 -13.90
N GLU A 216 -14.58 -20.78 -12.83
CA GLU A 216 -15.46 -21.92 -12.59
C GLU A 216 -16.56 -22.03 -13.66
N LYS A 217 -17.04 -20.89 -14.15
CA LYS A 217 -18.00 -20.81 -15.27
C LYS A 217 -17.33 -20.89 -16.65
N GLN A 218 -16.01 -21.11 -16.72
CA GLN A 218 -15.22 -21.16 -17.95
C GLN A 218 -15.40 -19.93 -18.86
N MET A 219 -15.63 -18.76 -18.26
CA MET A 219 -15.85 -17.50 -18.99
C MET A 219 -14.55 -16.77 -19.29
N ILE A 220 -13.51 -17.02 -18.50
CA ILE A 220 -12.15 -16.52 -18.69
C ILE A 220 -11.26 -17.74 -18.87
N LYS A 221 -10.38 -17.68 -19.88
CA LYS A 221 -9.34 -18.67 -20.09
C LYS A 221 -7.97 -18.07 -19.83
N LEU A 222 -7.07 -18.83 -19.21
CA LEU A 222 -5.78 -18.35 -18.70
C LEU A 222 -4.57 -18.87 -19.50
N GLU A 223 -4.77 -19.55 -20.63
CA GLU A 223 -3.66 -20.19 -21.36
C GLU A 223 -2.67 -19.17 -21.94
N SER A 224 -3.14 -17.94 -22.20
CA SER A 224 -2.29 -16.83 -22.68
C SER A 224 -1.78 -15.92 -21.56
N MET A 225 -2.10 -16.23 -20.29
CA MET A 225 -1.69 -15.40 -19.15
C MET A 225 -0.18 -15.52 -18.92
N ARG A 226 0.53 -14.40 -19.07
CA ARG A 226 1.98 -14.30 -18.90
C ARG A 226 2.39 -13.69 -17.57
N VAL A 227 1.55 -12.86 -16.96
CA VAL A 227 1.83 -12.21 -15.68
C VAL A 227 0.65 -12.40 -14.72
N LEU A 228 0.93 -12.88 -13.51
CA LEU A 228 -0.03 -12.94 -12.41
C LEU A 228 0.51 -12.12 -11.24
N VAL A 229 -0.24 -11.09 -10.85
CA VAL A 229 0.08 -10.25 -9.71
C VAL A 229 -0.93 -10.51 -8.59
N ILE A 230 -0.45 -10.66 -7.37
CA ILE A 230 -1.25 -10.81 -6.15
C ILE A 230 -0.88 -9.64 -5.23
N ASP A 231 -1.72 -8.62 -5.18
CA ASP A 231 -1.49 -7.36 -4.44
C ASP A 231 -2.14 -7.41 -3.05
N GLU A 232 -1.48 -6.85 -2.02
CA GLU A 232 -1.85 -7.00 -0.60
C GLU A 232 -1.98 -8.48 -0.18
N VAL A 233 -0.94 -9.26 -0.49
CA VAL A 233 -0.94 -10.72 -0.26
C VAL A 233 -1.12 -11.10 1.22
N ASP A 234 -0.61 -10.29 2.14
CA ASP A 234 -0.80 -10.47 3.58
C ASP A 234 -2.29 -10.50 3.96
N PHE A 235 -3.07 -9.57 3.42
CA PHE A 235 -4.51 -9.51 3.64
C PHE A 235 -5.21 -10.77 3.12
N MET A 236 -4.90 -11.14 1.88
CA MET A 236 -5.60 -12.26 1.23
C MET A 236 -5.33 -13.59 1.92
N PHE A 237 -4.12 -13.79 2.46
CA PHE A 237 -3.80 -14.98 3.26
C PHE A 237 -4.42 -14.98 4.66
N SER A 238 -4.70 -13.81 5.25
CA SER A 238 -5.48 -13.70 6.49
C SER A 238 -7.00 -13.74 6.28
N SER A 239 -7.47 -13.63 5.05
CA SER A 239 -8.89 -13.54 4.71
C SER A 239 -9.57 -14.91 4.58
N LYS A 240 -10.91 -14.91 4.56
CA LYS A 240 -11.74 -16.08 4.24
C LYS A 240 -11.51 -16.62 2.81
N GLN A 241 -10.82 -15.87 1.94
CA GLN A 241 -10.63 -16.18 0.53
C GLN A 241 -9.29 -16.91 0.23
N VAL A 242 -8.50 -17.23 1.26
CA VAL A 242 -7.19 -17.89 1.10
C VAL A 242 -7.27 -19.21 0.34
N ALA A 243 -8.34 -19.99 0.52
CA ALA A 243 -8.55 -21.25 -0.22
C ALA A 243 -8.71 -21.01 -1.72
N SER A 244 -9.48 -20.00 -2.11
CA SER A 244 -9.67 -19.60 -3.51
C SER A 244 -8.37 -19.06 -4.13
N LEU A 245 -7.59 -18.28 -3.36
CA LEU A 245 -6.27 -17.82 -3.80
C LEU A 245 -5.32 -19.00 -4.05
N ARG A 246 -5.26 -19.97 -3.14
CA ARG A 246 -4.44 -21.18 -3.33
C ARG A 246 -4.87 -21.95 -4.57
N LYS A 247 -6.17 -22.11 -4.81
CA LYS A 247 -6.73 -22.74 -6.01
C LYS A 247 -6.34 -22.00 -7.30
N LEU A 248 -6.32 -20.66 -7.28
CA LEU A 248 -5.82 -19.84 -8.40
C LEU A 248 -4.35 -20.12 -8.71
N LEU A 249 -3.51 -20.12 -7.68
CA LEU A 249 -2.06 -20.27 -7.81
C LEU A 249 -1.65 -21.66 -8.29
N THR A 250 -2.40 -22.72 -7.94
CA THR A 250 -2.01 -24.11 -8.22
C THR A 250 -2.88 -24.82 -9.25
N SER A 251 -4.20 -24.63 -9.23
CA SER A 251 -5.13 -25.41 -10.07
C SER A 251 -5.50 -24.70 -11.36
N TYR A 252 -5.72 -23.38 -11.31
CA TYR A 252 -6.16 -22.62 -12.48
C TYR A 252 -5.02 -22.13 -13.38
N SER A 253 -3.79 -22.13 -12.90
CA SER A 253 -2.66 -21.59 -13.65
C SER A 253 -1.38 -22.39 -13.37
N SER A 254 -0.53 -22.56 -14.40
CA SER A 254 0.78 -23.22 -14.28
C SER A 254 1.92 -22.23 -14.06
N ILE A 255 2.85 -22.53 -13.14
CA ILE A 255 4.01 -21.64 -12.87
C ILE A 255 4.98 -21.56 -14.04
N ASN A 256 4.98 -22.56 -14.94
CA ASN A 256 5.88 -22.60 -16.08
C ASN A 256 5.42 -21.70 -17.23
N SER A 257 4.15 -21.27 -17.23
CA SER A 257 3.57 -20.46 -18.30
C SER A 257 3.42 -18.99 -17.95
N ARG A 258 3.86 -18.57 -16.75
CA ARG A 258 3.70 -17.20 -16.24
C ARG A 258 4.90 -16.72 -15.43
N GLN A 259 4.92 -15.42 -15.18
CA GLN A 259 5.68 -14.78 -14.13
C GLN A 259 4.73 -14.38 -13.00
N THR A 260 5.09 -14.72 -11.76
CA THR A 260 4.27 -14.43 -10.57
C THR A 260 4.90 -13.31 -9.75
N VAL A 261 4.10 -12.30 -9.39
CA VAL A 261 4.50 -11.21 -8.52
C VAL A 261 3.57 -11.14 -7.31
N PHE A 262 4.14 -11.28 -6.11
CA PHE A 262 3.44 -10.98 -4.86
C PHE A 262 3.82 -9.58 -4.40
N ALA A 263 2.85 -8.73 -4.07
CA ALA A 263 3.10 -7.40 -3.55
C ALA A 263 2.44 -7.24 -2.18
N SER A 264 3.16 -6.67 -1.21
CA SER A 264 2.60 -6.32 0.09
C SER A 264 3.41 -5.21 0.78
N ALA A 265 2.74 -4.46 1.66
CA ALA A 265 3.41 -3.56 2.59
C ALA A 265 4.06 -4.28 3.77
N SER A 266 3.53 -5.45 4.14
CA SER A 266 4.00 -6.25 5.26
C SER A 266 3.93 -7.72 4.95
N ILE A 267 4.97 -8.48 5.25
CA ILE A 267 4.97 -9.94 5.18
C ILE A 267 5.61 -10.48 6.46
N PRO A 268 4.80 -10.80 7.49
CA PRO A 268 5.31 -11.48 8.67
C PRO A 268 6.06 -12.76 8.26
N GLN A 269 7.23 -12.98 8.85
CA GLN A 269 8.10 -14.11 8.49
C GLN A 269 8.40 -14.21 6.98
N HIS A 270 8.67 -13.08 6.31
CA HIS A 270 8.89 -12.99 4.86
C HIS A 270 9.80 -14.07 4.24
N ARG A 271 10.84 -14.54 4.94
CA ARG A 271 11.70 -15.64 4.47
C ARG A 271 10.95 -16.97 4.41
N ARG A 272 10.13 -17.25 5.43
CA ARG A 272 9.24 -18.42 5.46
C ARG A 272 8.20 -18.31 4.36
N PHE A 273 7.62 -17.13 4.15
CA PHE A 273 6.68 -16.89 3.06
C PHE A 273 7.30 -17.19 1.69
N LEU A 274 8.52 -16.72 1.41
CA LEU A 274 9.23 -17.06 0.17
C LEU A 274 9.45 -18.58 0.03
N HIS A 275 9.87 -19.25 1.11
CA HIS A 275 10.01 -20.70 1.11
C HIS A 275 8.69 -21.40 0.80
N ASP A 276 7.59 -20.97 1.41
CA ASP A 276 6.26 -21.53 1.18
C ASP A 276 5.78 -21.28 -0.25
N CYS A 277 6.03 -20.10 -0.83
CA CYS A 277 5.76 -19.79 -2.24
C CYS A 277 6.43 -20.79 -3.19
N ILE A 278 7.70 -21.13 -2.93
CA ILE A 278 8.47 -22.08 -3.74
C ILE A 278 7.96 -23.51 -3.49
N GLN A 279 7.86 -23.93 -2.23
CA GLN A 279 7.45 -25.29 -1.84
C GLN A 279 6.05 -25.64 -2.35
N GLN A 280 5.12 -24.69 -2.28
CA GLN A 280 3.74 -24.85 -2.73
C GLN A 280 3.56 -24.63 -4.24
N LYS A 281 4.67 -24.40 -4.98
CA LYS A 281 4.67 -24.14 -6.43
C LYS A 281 3.78 -22.96 -6.81
N TRP A 282 3.81 -21.89 -6.02
CA TRP A 282 3.19 -20.62 -6.37
C TRP A 282 4.13 -19.74 -7.19
N THR A 283 5.44 -19.89 -6.98
CA THR A 283 6.51 -19.27 -7.76
C THR A 283 7.49 -20.32 -8.29
N LYS A 284 8.34 -19.89 -9.24
CA LYS A 284 9.55 -20.61 -9.64
C LYS A 284 10.57 -20.67 -8.50
N SER A 285 11.54 -21.58 -8.61
CA SER A 285 12.58 -21.81 -7.59
C SER A 285 13.60 -20.68 -7.47
N ASP A 286 13.76 -19.85 -8.51
CA ASP A 286 14.65 -18.71 -8.56
C ASP A 286 13.96 -17.37 -8.21
N ALA A 287 12.81 -17.44 -7.52
CA ALA A 287 12.05 -16.27 -7.12
C ALA A 287 12.85 -15.36 -6.18
N ILE A 288 12.75 -14.05 -6.39
CA ILE A 288 13.49 -13.04 -5.62
C ILE A 288 12.58 -12.26 -4.71
N HIS A 289 13.01 -12.11 -3.45
CA HIS A 289 12.36 -11.22 -2.50
C HIS A 289 13.07 -9.88 -2.44
N VAL A 290 12.43 -8.84 -3.00
CA VAL A 290 12.89 -7.46 -2.91
C VAL A 290 12.26 -6.84 -1.68
N HIS A 291 13.07 -6.64 -0.64
CA HIS A 291 12.65 -6.07 0.64
C HIS A 291 13.32 -4.71 0.86
N VAL A 292 12.54 -3.64 0.73
CA VAL A 292 13.03 -2.27 0.86
C VAL A 292 12.70 -1.70 2.23
N ASN A 293 13.67 -1.00 2.83
CA ASN A 293 13.59 -0.36 4.15
C ASN A 293 13.14 -1.30 5.29
N PRO A 294 13.78 -2.47 5.48
CA PRO A 294 13.39 -3.42 6.53
C PRO A 294 13.54 -2.86 7.95
N VAL A 295 14.28 -1.77 8.14
CA VAL A 295 14.65 -1.21 9.46
C VAL A 295 13.61 -0.20 9.98
N GLN A 296 12.84 0.43 9.10
CA GLN A 296 11.85 1.46 9.45
C GLN A 296 10.54 1.18 8.70
N PRO A 297 9.63 0.35 9.27
CA PRO A 297 8.38 0.01 8.61
C PRO A 297 7.36 1.18 8.62
N MET A 298 7.54 2.13 9.55
CA MET A 298 6.69 3.32 9.68
C MET A 298 7.38 4.58 9.13
N PRO A 299 6.64 5.51 8.48
CA PRO A 299 7.16 6.81 8.12
C PRO A 299 7.60 7.61 9.37
N PRO A 300 8.80 8.22 9.38
CA PRO A 300 9.33 8.91 10.56
C PRO A 300 8.60 10.22 10.90
N CYS A 301 7.74 10.72 10.01
CA CYS A 301 6.93 11.93 10.24
C CYS A 301 5.66 11.66 11.07
N LEU A 302 5.34 10.40 11.37
CA LEU A 302 4.14 10.06 12.14
C LEU A 302 4.40 10.21 13.64
N GLN A 303 3.59 11.04 14.29
CA GLN A 303 3.51 11.10 15.75
C GLN A 303 2.49 10.08 16.24
N HIS A 304 2.96 9.05 16.92
CA HIS A 304 2.12 8.02 17.51
C HIS A 304 1.79 8.41 18.95
N ARG A 305 0.49 8.42 19.28
CA ARG A 305 -0.02 8.82 20.59
C ARG A 305 -1.01 7.78 21.11
N PHE A 306 -1.24 7.74 22.41
CA PHE A 306 -2.33 6.95 23.01
C PHE A 306 -2.93 7.64 24.23
N VAL A 307 -4.18 7.29 24.53
CA VAL A 307 -4.87 7.69 25.75
C VAL A 307 -5.50 6.46 26.39
N ILE A 308 -5.37 6.34 27.71
CA ILE A 308 -6.01 5.28 28.49
C ILE A 308 -7.36 5.80 29.00
N CYS A 309 -8.45 5.15 28.63
CA CYS A 309 -9.78 5.50 29.13
C CYS A 309 -10.64 4.26 29.40
N ARG A 310 -11.69 4.43 30.22
CA ARG A 310 -12.69 3.38 30.44
C ARG A 310 -13.54 3.23 29.19
N LYS A 311 -13.99 2.00 28.91
CA LYS A 311 -14.83 1.67 27.73
C LYS A 311 -16.02 2.63 27.53
N ILE A 312 -16.71 2.99 28.61
CA ILE A 312 -17.88 3.87 28.56
C ILE A 312 -17.56 5.31 28.14
N ARG A 313 -16.33 5.77 28.34
CA ARG A 313 -15.87 7.12 28.03
C ARG A 313 -15.14 7.23 26.68
N ARG A 314 -15.04 6.15 25.89
CA ARG A 314 -14.30 6.16 24.62
C ARG A 314 -14.80 7.24 23.66
N ASN A 315 -16.13 7.35 23.50
CA ASN A 315 -16.73 8.33 22.59
C ASN A 315 -16.51 9.78 23.07
N GLU A 316 -16.65 10.05 24.36
CA GLU A 316 -16.37 11.36 24.96
C GLU A 316 -14.89 11.75 24.84
N THR A 317 -14.00 10.78 25.06
CA THR A 317 -12.54 10.97 24.94
C THR A 317 -12.18 11.28 23.50
N LEU A 318 -12.74 10.54 22.53
CA LEU A 318 -12.58 10.81 21.11
C LEU A 318 -13.05 12.22 20.74
N LEU A 319 -14.22 12.64 21.22
CA LEU A 319 -14.75 13.98 20.95
C LEU A 319 -13.82 15.07 21.49
N THR A 320 -13.31 14.90 22.72
CA THR A 320 -12.35 15.83 23.34
C THR A 320 -11.06 15.93 22.52
N LEU A 321 -10.54 14.79 22.05
CA LEU A 321 -9.36 14.74 21.18
C LEU A 321 -9.61 15.45 19.85
N ILE A 322 -10.75 15.20 19.20
CA ILE A 322 -11.11 15.85 17.93
C ILE A 322 -11.22 17.37 18.10
N GLN A 323 -11.83 17.84 19.20
CA GLN A 323 -11.94 19.26 19.52
C GLN A 323 -10.58 19.91 19.76
N SER A 324 -9.69 19.22 20.48
CA SER A 324 -8.35 19.72 20.80
C SER A 324 -7.41 19.72 19.58
N ASP A 325 -7.42 18.63 18.81
CA ASP A 325 -6.54 18.46 17.66
C ASP A 325 -7.02 19.28 16.44
N ALA A 326 -8.32 19.63 16.39
CA ALA A 326 -8.98 20.35 15.30
C ALA A 326 -8.53 19.89 13.89
N PRO A 327 -8.74 18.61 13.52
CA PRO A 327 -8.18 18.06 12.29
C PRO A 327 -8.66 18.82 11.03
N GLN A 328 -7.81 18.90 10.01
CA GLN A 328 -8.33 19.26 8.68
C GLN A 328 -9.12 18.09 8.09
N SER A 329 -8.55 16.88 8.21
CA SER A 329 -9.13 15.63 7.72
C SER A 329 -8.72 14.47 8.63
N ALA A 330 -9.66 13.60 8.98
CA ALA A 330 -9.42 12.50 9.89
C ALA A 330 -10.15 11.21 9.50
N ILE A 331 -9.55 10.06 9.85
CA ILE A 331 -10.22 8.76 9.81
C ILE A 331 -10.32 8.24 11.24
N ILE A 332 -11.53 7.84 11.64
CA ILE A 332 -11.79 7.13 12.88
C ILE A 332 -12.02 5.67 12.56
N PHE A 333 -11.10 4.81 12.98
CA PHE A 333 -11.24 3.37 12.85
C PHE A 333 -11.99 2.77 14.03
N VAL A 334 -13.06 2.08 13.71
CA VAL A 334 -13.91 1.34 14.66
C VAL A 334 -13.80 -0.15 14.34
N GLY A 335 -13.79 -0.97 15.38
CA GLY A 335 -13.72 -2.42 15.26
C GLY A 335 -14.94 -2.98 14.54
N GLU A 336 -14.72 -4.03 13.75
CA GLU A 336 -15.81 -4.74 13.09
C GLU A 336 -16.85 -5.27 14.09
N GLN A 337 -18.13 -5.15 13.71
CA GLN A 337 -19.20 -5.75 14.48
C GLN A 337 -19.09 -7.27 14.46
N SER A 338 -19.16 -7.91 15.64
CA SER A 338 -19.14 -9.36 15.73
C SER A 338 -20.39 -9.99 15.07
N GLU A 339 -20.23 -11.18 14.48
CA GLU A 339 -21.33 -11.94 13.87
C GLU A 339 -22.49 -12.20 14.85
N LYS A 340 -22.19 -12.38 16.14
CA LYS A 340 -23.20 -12.53 17.19
C LYS A 340 -24.03 -11.26 17.34
N SER A 341 -23.37 -10.10 17.36
CA SER A 341 -24.03 -8.80 17.46
C SER A 341 -24.86 -8.48 16.22
N LYS A 342 -24.37 -8.85 15.02
CA LYS A 342 -25.14 -8.73 13.77
C LYS A 342 -26.43 -9.54 13.83
N LYS A 343 -26.35 -10.81 14.23
CA LYS A 343 -27.52 -11.70 14.37
C LYS A 343 -28.53 -11.25 15.43
N ALA A 344 -28.06 -10.56 16.46
CA ALA A 344 -28.92 -9.98 17.50
C ALA A 344 -29.65 -8.70 17.05
N GLY A 345 -29.35 -8.16 15.86
CA GLY A 345 -29.96 -6.94 15.35
C GLY A 345 -29.45 -5.66 16.03
N ASN A 346 -28.31 -5.73 16.72
CA ASN A 346 -27.71 -4.54 17.32
C ASN A 346 -27.19 -3.60 16.23
N ALA A 347 -27.31 -2.29 16.45
CA ALA A 347 -26.72 -1.30 15.56
C ALA A 347 -25.18 -1.49 15.45
N PRO A 348 -24.58 -1.27 14.27
CA PRO A 348 -23.13 -1.20 14.12
C PRO A 348 -22.51 -0.13 15.01
N SER A 349 -21.35 -0.42 15.60
CA SER A 349 -20.64 0.52 16.49
C SER A 349 -20.30 1.86 15.80
N THR A 350 -20.05 1.80 14.49
CA THR A 350 -19.83 2.94 13.60
C THR A 350 -21.06 3.85 13.50
N THR A 351 -22.27 3.29 13.31
CA THR A 351 -23.52 4.04 13.25
C THR A 351 -23.79 4.75 14.58
N VAL A 352 -23.64 4.00 15.69
CA VAL A 352 -23.81 4.57 17.05
C VAL A 352 -22.82 5.72 17.28
N LEU A 353 -21.58 5.60 16.80
CA LEU A 353 -20.60 6.66 16.90
C LEU A 353 -20.97 7.88 16.05
N ILE A 354 -21.42 7.68 14.81
CA ILE A 354 -21.84 8.79 13.95
C ILE A 354 -23.00 9.55 14.59
N ASP A 355 -24.01 8.85 15.11
CA ASP A 355 -25.16 9.50 15.75
C ASP A 355 -24.73 10.30 16.98
N PHE A 356 -23.82 9.75 17.79
CA PHE A 356 -23.22 10.46 18.92
C PHE A 356 -22.46 11.72 18.48
N LEU A 357 -21.60 11.62 17.46
CA LEU A 357 -20.80 12.75 16.98
C LEU A 357 -21.69 13.83 16.37
N LYS A 358 -22.69 13.47 15.56
CA LYS A 358 -23.65 14.44 14.99
C LYS A 358 -24.46 15.16 16.06
N ALA A 359 -24.80 14.49 17.15
CA ALA A 359 -25.52 15.11 18.27
C ALA A 359 -24.63 15.99 19.16
N SER A 360 -23.33 15.69 19.25
CA SER A 360 -22.43 16.28 20.24
C SER A 360 -21.40 17.26 19.66
N TYR A 361 -21.27 17.34 18.33
CA TYR A 361 -20.24 18.13 17.66
C TYR A 361 -20.78 18.87 16.43
N GLU A 362 -20.91 20.20 16.54
CA GLU A 362 -21.35 21.06 15.44
C GLU A 362 -20.23 21.45 14.46
N GLY A 363 -18.96 21.13 14.78
CA GLY A 363 -17.79 21.62 14.05
C GLY A 363 -17.44 20.88 12.75
N TYR A 364 -18.06 19.74 12.46
CA TYR A 364 -17.92 19.03 11.18
C TYR A 364 -19.29 18.84 10.55
N SER A 365 -19.50 19.50 9.41
CA SER A 365 -20.70 19.29 8.60
C SER A 365 -20.72 17.92 7.92
N ASP A 366 -19.54 17.36 7.61
CA ASP A 366 -19.39 16.16 6.79
C ASP A 366 -18.77 14.99 7.58
N ILE A 367 -19.61 14.32 8.39
CA ILE A 367 -19.27 13.03 9.02
C ILE A 367 -19.72 11.91 8.10
N LEU A 368 -18.74 11.19 7.56
CA LEU A 368 -18.93 10.18 6.51
C LEU A 368 -18.75 8.77 7.07
N LEU A 369 -19.44 7.80 6.46
CA LEU A 369 -19.37 6.39 6.85
C LEU A 369 -18.75 5.56 5.72
N LEU A 370 -17.82 4.67 6.08
CA LEU A 370 -17.33 3.65 5.15
C LEU A 370 -17.14 2.31 5.86
N GLU A 371 -18.02 1.36 5.59
CA GLU A 371 -17.96 0.02 6.15
C GLU A 371 -17.91 -1.05 5.06
N GLU A 372 -17.49 -2.25 5.46
CA GLU A 372 -17.45 -3.41 4.59
C GLU A 372 -18.85 -3.85 4.13
N ASP A 373 -19.83 -3.83 5.04
CA ASP A 373 -21.20 -4.30 4.77
C ASP A 373 -22.07 -3.28 4.01
N MET A 374 -21.58 -2.06 3.79
CA MET A 374 -22.30 -1.07 3.01
C MET A 374 -22.46 -1.53 1.55
N ASN A 375 -23.64 -1.30 0.98
CA ASN A 375 -23.87 -1.59 -0.42
C ASN A 375 -22.93 -0.78 -1.32
N PHE A 376 -22.70 -1.28 -2.54
CA PHE A 376 -21.76 -0.68 -3.48
C PHE A 376 -22.00 0.83 -3.71
N ASN A 377 -23.23 1.22 -3.98
CA ASN A 377 -23.55 2.60 -4.34
C ASN A 377 -23.28 3.56 -3.17
N SER A 378 -23.64 3.17 -1.95
CA SER A 378 -23.39 3.95 -0.74
C SER A 378 -21.89 4.12 -0.45
N ARG A 379 -21.07 3.06 -0.63
CA ARG A 379 -19.61 3.18 -0.49
C ARG A 379 -19.02 4.11 -1.55
N ALA A 380 -19.47 3.99 -2.80
CA ALA A 380 -19.00 4.84 -3.90
C ALA A 380 -19.35 6.32 -3.67
N ALA A 381 -20.55 6.61 -3.16
CA ALA A 381 -20.97 7.95 -2.79
C ALA A 381 -20.08 8.52 -1.69
N SER A 382 -19.89 7.79 -0.59
CA SER A 382 -19.06 8.23 0.55
C SER A 382 -17.61 8.50 0.11
N LEU A 383 -17.03 7.62 -0.71
CA LEU A 383 -15.69 7.83 -1.28
C LEU A 383 -15.62 9.01 -2.26
N SER A 384 -16.71 9.31 -2.96
CA SER A 384 -16.78 10.48 -3.83
C SER A 384 -16.82 11.77 -3.03
N GLU A 385 -17.58 11.78 -1.94
CA GLU A 385 -17.73 12.91 -1.02
C GLU A 385 -16.40 13.22 -0.31
N VAL A 386 -15.71 12.19 0.20
CA VAL A 386 -14.36 12.33 0.76
C VAL A 386 -13.38 12.98 -0.24
N ARG A 387 -13.51 12.68 -1.54
CA ARG A 387 -12.62 13.24 -2.58
C ARG A 387 -12.97 14.66 -3.00
N GLN A 388 -14.23 15.05 -2.88
CA GLN A 388 -14.71 16.39 -3.25
C GLN A 388 -14.54 17.38 -2.09
N GLY A 389 -14.65 16.91 -0.85
CA GLY A 389 -14.51 17.71 0.36
C GLY A 389 -13.06 18.10 0.66
N GLY A 390 -12.87 19.31 1.18
CA GLY A 390 -11.58 19.79 1.70
C GLY A 390 -11.31 19.36 3.15
N SER A 391 -12.38 19.21 3.95
CA SER A 391 -12.35 18.77 5.34
C SER A 391 -13.40 17.69 5.57
N TYR A 392 -13.01 16.58 6.20
CA TYR A 392 -13.91 15.45 6.44
C TYR A 392 -13.54 14.69 7.71
N LEU A 393 -14.54 14.06 8.31
CA LEU A 393 -14.37 13.07 9.37
C LEU A 393 -14.94 11.73 8.88
N LEU A 394 -14.06 10.79 8.54
CA LEU A 394 -14.47 9.48 8.03
C LEU A 394 -14.48 8.44 9.14
N VAL A 395 -15.66 7.94 9.50
CA VAL A 395 -15.80 6.78 10.39
C VAL A 395 -15.77 5.52 9.55
N SER A 396 -14.86 4.58 9.85
CA SER A 396 -14.67 3.39 9.02
C SER A 396 -14.23 2.15 9.80
N THR A 397 -14.54 0.98 9.26
CA THR A 397 -13.87 -0.28 9.64
C THR A 397 -12.52 -0.43 8.91
N ASP A 398 -11.88 -1.58 9.01
CA ASP A 398 -10.58 -1.85 8.34
C ASP A 398 -10.64 -1.78 6.81
N ILE A 399 -11.83 -1.63 6.21
CA ILE A 399 -11.96 -1.40 4.77
C ILE A 399 -11.21 -0.13 4.32
N ALA A 400 -11.20 0.96 5.09
CA ALA A 400 -10.45 2.16 4.74
C ALA A 400 -8.93 1.99 4.91
N ALA A 401 -8.48 1.01 5.70
CA ALA A 401 -7.07 0.85 6.03
C ALA A 401 -6.23 0.37 4.85
N ARG A 402 -6.82 -0.33 3.86
CA ARG A 402 -6.08 -1.01 2.78
C ARG A 402 -6.62 -0.62 1.41
N GLY A 403 -5.70 -0.27 0.51
CA GLY A 403 -5.98 -0.05 -0.91
C GLY A 403 -7.10 0.91 -1.33
N VAL A 404 -7.72 1.66 -0.42
CA VAL A 404 -8.70 2.70 -0.79
C VAL A 404 -7.98 3.98 -1.22
N ASP A 405 -8.40 4.56 -2.33
CA ASP A 405 -7.93 5.87 -2.82
C ASP A 405 -8.61 7.00 -2.04
N LEU A 406 -8.07 7.27 -0.84
CA LEU A 406 -8.44 8.40 0.01
C LEU A 406 -7.39 9.52 -0.14
N PRO A 407 -7.79 10.80 -0.08
CA PRO A 407 -6.86 11.91 0.09
C PRO A 407 -5.95 11.70 1.30
N ASP A 408 -4.80 12.37 1.31
CA ASP A 408 -3.93 12.32 2.49
C ASP A 408 -4.65 12.92 3.70
N THR A 409 -4.68 12.15 4.78
CA THR A 409 -5.35 12.54 6.02
C THR A 409 -4.35 13.10 7.00
N THR A 410 -4.77 14.02 7.87
CA THR A 410 -3.89 14.56 8.91
C THR A 410 -3.88 13.73 10.19
N HIS A 411 -5.03 13.12 10.52
CA HIS A 411 -5.24 12.43 11.79
C HIS A 411 -5.86 11.04 11.58
N ILE A 412 -5.34 10.07 12.29
CA ILE A 412 -5.92 8.74 12.42
C ILE A 412 -6.27 8.52 13.88
N TYR A 413 -7.54 8.22 14.16
CA TYR A 413 -8.01 7.81 15.48
C TYR A 413 -8.35 6.33 15.46
N ASN A 414 -7.61 5.52 16.21
CA ASN A 414 -8.02 4.15 16.48
C ASN A 414 -8.94 4.17 17.69
N LEU A 415 -10.25 4.25 17.46
CA LEU A 415 -11.23 4.15 18.54
C LEU A 415 -11.16 2.75 19.14
N ASP A 416 -11.09 1.72 18.31
CA ASP A 416 -10.71 0.37 18.70
C ASP A 416 -9.33 0.03 18.14
N LEU A 417 -8.47 -0.54 18.97
CA LEU A 417 -7.15 -0.99 18.54
C LEU A 417 -7.29 -2.09 17.46
N PRO A 418 -6.50 -2.06 16.37
CA PRO A 418 -6.53 -3.13 15.37
C PRO A 418 -6.18 -4.49 15.99
N ARG A 419 -6.48 -5.59 15.29
CA ARG A 419 -6.20 -6.95 15.78
C ARG A 419 -4.71 -7.32 15.72
N THR A 420 -3.98 -6.78 14.74
CA THR A 420 -2.59 -7.10 14.50
C THR A 420 -1.74 -5.85 14.26
N ALA A 421 -0.42 -5.97 14.44
CA ALA A 421 0.52 -4.90 14.08
C ALA A 421 0.46 -4.60 12.58
N VAL A 422 0.20 -5.61 11.74
CA VAL A 422 0.05 -5.41 10.29
C VAL A 422 -1.15 -4.51 9.99
N ASP A 423 -2.29 -4.75 10.63
CA ASP A 423 -3.48 -3.88 10.49
C ASP A 423 -3.19 -2.46 10.98
N TYR A 424 -2.45 -2.32 12.10
CA TYR A 424 -1.98 -1.03 12.60
C TYR A 424 -1.17 -0.25 11.56
N LEU A 425 -0.16 -0.91 10.97
CA LEU A 425 0.68 -0.33 9.92
C LEU A 425 -0.16 0.19 8.75
N HIS A 426 -1.18 -0.56 8.33
CA HIS A 426 -2.06 -0.17 7.22
C HIS A 426 -2.96 1.02 7.57
N ARG A 427 -3.54 1.04 8.78
CA ARG A 427 -4.31 2.18 9.29
C ARG A 427 -3.46 3.44 9.37
N ALA A 428 -2.29 3.34 9.98
CA ALA A 428 -1.35 4.46 10.12
C ALA A 428 -0.81 4.93 8.76
N GLY A 429 -0.62 4.01 7.79
CA GLY A 429 -0.22 4.33 6.42
C GLY A 429 -1.27 5.06 5.58
N ARG A 430 -2.40 5.47 6.15
CA ARG A 430 -3.37 6.39 5.54
C ARG A 430 -2.95 7.86 5.64
N THR A 431 -2.05 8.16 6.56
CA THR A 431 -1.49 9.49 6.79
C THR A 431 0.03 9.48 6.55
N GLY A 432 0.64 10.65 6.34
CA GLY A 432 2.10 10.79 6.28
C GLY A 432 2.74 10.14 5.05
N ARG A 433 2.02 10.10 3.93
CA ARG A 433 2.53 9.52 2.67
C ARG A 433 3.48 10.50 1.98
N LYS A 434 4.80 10.30 2.13
CA LYS A 434 5.80 11.06 1.35
C LYS A 434 5.77 10.67 -0.15
N PRO A 435 6.04 11.62 -1.08
CA PRO A 435 6.43 13.02 -0.85
C PRO A 435 5.25 13.99 -0.66
N PHE A 436 4.02 13.49 -0.51
CA PHE A 436 2.80 14.30 -0.60
C PHE A 436 2.50 15.16 0.64
N SER A 437 3.16 14.91 1.78
CA SER A 437 2.83 15.57 3.05
C SER A 437 4.07 15.79 3.92
N ASP A 438 4.39 17.07 4.14
CA ASP A 438 5.34 17.54 5.17
C ASP A 438 4.60 18.01 6.45
N LYS A 439 3.28 17.85 6.50
CA LYS A 439 2.45 18.22 7.65
C LYS A 439 2.72 17.26 8.82
N LYS A 440 2.55 17.77 10.04
CA LYS A 440 2.50 16.91 11.23
C LYS A 440 1.27 16.00 11.13
N CYS A 441 1.53 14.71 11.10
CA CYS A 441 0.52 13.67 10.99
C CYS A 441 0.49 12.90 12.31
N SER A 442 -0.71 12.62 12.84
CA SER A 442 -0.83 11.91 14.11
C SER A 442 -1.68 10.64 14.00
N VAL A 443 -1.29 9.63 14.77
CA VAL A 443 -2.02 8.39 14.95
C VAL A 443 -2.29 8.23 16.44
N THR A 444 -3.53 8.46 16.86
CA THR A 444 -3.95 8.44 18.26
C THR A 444 -4.76 7.19 18.57
N ASN A 445 -4.32 6.43 19.57
CA ASN A 445 -4.98 5.20 20.00
C ASN A 445 -5.78 5.45 21.28
N ILE A 446 -7.07 5.12 21.25
CA ILE A 446 -7.91 5.17 22.45
C ILE A 446 -7.96 3.74 22.98
N ILE A 447 -7.26 3.47 24.08
CA ILE A 447 -7.10 2.12 24.62
C ILE A 447 -7.67 2.02 26.03
N MET A 448 -8.03 0.80 26.43
CA MET A 448 -8.24 0.45 27.83
C MET A 448 -6.89 0.06 28.48
N SER A 449 -6.81 0.09 29.81
CA SER A 449 -5.58 -0.25 30.54
C SER A 449 -5.06 -1.65 30.19
N GLU A 450 -5.97 -2.60 29.95
CA GLU A 450 -5.65 -3.98 29.59
C GLU A 450 -5.14 -4.09 28.15
N GLU A 451 -5.38 -3.11 27.28
CA GLU A 451 -4.92 -3.14 25.87
C GLU A 451 -3.49 -2.58 25.72
N ARG A 452 -2.90 -2.00 26.77
CA ARG A 452 -1.54 -1.41 26.72
C ARG A 452 -0.48 -2.42 26.30
N PHE A 453 -0.55 -3.67 26.73
CA PHE A 453 0.41 -4.70 26.33
C PHE A 453 0.32 -5.02 24.82
N VAL A 454 -0.87 -4.90 24.23
CA VAL A 454 -1.08 -5.10 22.79
C VAL A 454 -0.44 -3.97 22.01
N LEU A 455 -0.65 -2.72 22.44
CA LEU A 455 0.00 -1.56 21.83
C LEU A 455 1.54 -1.65 21.96
N GLN A 456 2.06 -2.07 23.12
CA GLN A 456 3.50 -2.29 23.31
C GLN A 456 4.06 -3.32 22.33
N LYS A 457 3.30 -4.39 22.06
CA LYS A 457 3.69 -5.38 21.06
C LYS A 457 3.79 -4.75 19.67
N TYR A 458 2.89 -3.83 19.32
CA TYR A 458 2.95 -3.13 18.03
C TYR A 458 4.14 -2.17 17.96
N GLU A 459 4.42 -1.42 19.03
CA GLU A 459 5.62 -0.57 19.15
C GLU A 459 6.90 -1.38 18.87
N ASN A 460 7.00 -2.58 19.45
CA ASN A 460 8.16 -3.45 19.27
C ASN A 460 8.24 -4.06 17.86
N GLU A 461 7.12 -4.54 17.31
CA GLU A 461 7.10 -5.19 15.98
C GLU A 461 7.32 -4.19 14.83
N LEU A 462 6.84 -2.95 15.00
CA LEU A 462 6.90 -1.90 13.98
C LEU A 462 7.93 -0.80 14.30
N MET A 463 8.72 -0.97 15.37
CA MET A 463 9.84 -0.09 15.72
C MET A 463 9.44 1.40 15.81
N PHE A 464 8.33 1.71 16.48
CA PHE A 464 7.89 3.08 16.77
C PHE A 464 7.64 3.29 18.26
N ASN A 465 7.57 4.54 18.70
CA ASN A 465 7.26 4.92 20.08
C ASN A 465 5.93 5.67 20.12
N CYS A 466 5.10 5.34 21.10
CA CYS A 466 3.80 5.96 21.33
C CYS A 466 3.85 6.87 22.58
N GLU A 467 3.45 8.13 22.43
CA GLU A 467 3.37 9.11 23.52
C GLU A 467 2.03 9.01 24.26
N GLU A 468 2.04 8.97 25.60
CA GLU A 468 0.82 8.98 26.40
C GLU A 468 0.24 10.39 26.51
N LEU A 469 -1.04 10.54 26.19
CA LEU A 469 -1.80 11.77 26.39
C LEU A 469 -2.61 11.65 27.68
N ILE A 470 -2.43 12.64 28.55
CA ILE A 470 -3.23 12.80 29.76
C ILE A 470 -4.37 13.76 29.40
N VAL A 471 -5.59 13.22 29.30
CA VAL A 471 -6.80 13.94 28.85
C VAL A 471 -7.82 14.04 29.96
#